data_AF-A0A975DIW8-F1
#
_entry.id   AF-A0A975DIW8-F1
#
_cell.length_a   1.000
_cell.length_b   1.000
_cell.length_c   1.000
_cell.angle_alpha   90.00
_cell.angle_beta   90.00
_cell.angle_gamma   90.00
#
_symmetry.space_group_name_H-M   'P 1'
#
loop_
_entity.id
_entity.type
_entity.pdbx_description
1 polymer ?
#
loop_
_entity_poly.entity_id
_entity_poly.type
_entity_poly.pdbx_seq_one_letter_code
_entity_poly.pdbx_strand_id
1 'polypeptide(L)'
;MKNSLKLKELSVGSGFAWPDTRILKDNGFEVTVGSSENLINMLEKKRFALFPRAIHEPWSEVSGRTELVVEENLGLCYPVAMYFFTNQHNSRLRERLQYGLEKAIEDGSFDTLFATHPITADVLSLAHFEQRKVLPLQNEGITARTRQVFNTPSLVWQPVFDCVKRFNPQL
;
A
#
# COMPACT_ATOMS: atom_id res chain seq x y z
N MET A 1 -7.09 22.22 -3.85
CA MET A 1 -8.01 21.35 -4.62
C MET A 1 -7.70 21.20 -6.13
N LYS A 2 -6.83 21.99 -6.78
CA LYS A 2 -6.62 21.91 -8.25
C LYS A 2 -5.72 20.75 -8.78
N ASN A 3 -4.96 20.04 -7.95
CA ASN A 3 -4.05 18.97 -8.44
C ASN A 3 -4.64 17.56 -8.44
N SER A 4 -5.65 17.27 -7.62
CA SER A 4 -6.21 15.91 -7.53
C SER A 4 -6.96 15.51 -8.80
N LEU A 5 -7.59 16.48 -9.48
CA LEU A 5 -8.27 16.28 -10.77
C LEU A 5 -7.27 15.90 -11.87
N LYS A 6 -6.13 16.60 -11.97
CA LYS A 6 -5.07 16.29 -12.95
C LYS A 6 -4.45 14.91 -12.76
N LEU A 7 -4.35 14.41 -11.52
CA LEU A 7 -3.80 13.07 -11.28
C LEU A 7 -4.76 11.97 -11.75
N LYS A 8 -6.06 12.17 -11.62
CA LYS A 8 -7.08 11.21 -12.07
C LYS A 8 -7.27 11.20 -13.59
N GLU A 9 -6.79 12.23 -14.29
CA GLU A 9 -6.70 12.27 -15.75
C GLU A 9 -5.56 11.40 -16.30
N LEU A 10 -4.62 10.98 -15.44
CA LEU A 10 -3.54 10.07 -15.83
C LEU A 10 -3.99 8.61 -15.65
N SER A 11 -3.83 7.81 -16.70
CA SER A 11 -4.11 6.38 -16.63
C SER A 11 -3.11 5.65 -15.75
N VAL A 12 -3.58 4.68 -14.98
CA VAL A 12 -2.79 3.90 -14.03
C VAL A 12 -2.73 2.43 -14.43
N GLY A 13 -1.57 1.79 -14.24
CA GLY A 13 -1.41 0.34 -14.36
C GLY A 13 -1.70 -0.37 -13.04
N SER A 14 -2.39 -1.51 -13.09
CA SER A 14 -2.58 -2.35 -11.90
C SER A 14 -2.78 -3.83 -12.23
N GLY A 15 -2.50 -4.72 -11.27
CA GLY A 15 -2.64 -6.16 -11.42
C GLY A 15 -4.10 -6.60 -11.47
N PHE A 16 -4.45 -7.49 -12.40
CA PHE A 16 -5.86 -7.92 -12.59
C PHE A 16 -6.52 -8.51 -11.33
N ALA A 17 -5.74 -9.16 -10.45
CA ALA A 17 -6.22 -9.79 -9.23
C ALA A 17 -5.88 -8.98 -7.96
N TRP A 18 -5.29 -7.79 -8.10
CA TRP A 18 -4.91 -6.98 -6.95
C TRP A 18 -6.14 -6.26 -6.38
N PRO A 19 -6.31 -6.24 -5.03
CA PRO A 19 -7.36 -5.46 -4.39
C PRO A 19 -7.34 -3.98 -4.80
N ASP A 20 -6.13 -3.45 -5.02
CA ASP A 20 -5.84 -2.07 -5.41
C ASP A 20 -6.53 -1.68 -6.73
N THR A 21 -6.68 -2.61 -7.68
CA THR A 21 -7.39 -2.36 -8.94
C THR A 21 -8.81 -1.87 -8.72
N ARG A 22 -9.52 -2.49 -7.76
CA ARG A 22 -10.89 -2.09 -7.44
C ARG A 22 -10.92 -0.72 -6.76
N ILE A 23 -10.01 -0.49 -5.81
CA ILE A 23 -9.87 0.79 -5.09
C ILE A 23 -9.62 1.93 -6.07
N LEU A 24 -8.67 1.77 -7.00
CA LEU A 24 -8.36 2.78 -8.02
C LEU A 24 -9.58 3.09 -8.89
N LYS A 25 -10.29 2.07 -9.38
CA LYS A 25 -11.52 2.25 -10.19
C LYS A 25 -12.63 2.96 -9.42
N ASP A 26 -12.91 2.54 -8.19
CA ASP A 26 -13.96 3.17 -7.35
C ASP A 26 -13.63 4.64 -7.03
N ASN A 27 -12.35 5.02 -7.05
CA ASN A 27 -11.90 6.39 -6.88
C ASN A 27 -11.79 7.18 -8.21
N GLY A 28 -12.25 6.61 -9.32
CA GLY A 28 -12.38 7.29 -10.61
C GLY A 28 -11.10 7.36 -11.45
N PHE A 29 -10.13 6.48 -11.21
CA PHE A 29 -8.98 6.35 -12.11
C PHE A 29 -9.33 5.52 -13.35
N GLU A 30 -8.75 5.89 -14.48
CA GLU A 30 -8.67 5.01 -15.64
C GLU A 30 -7.59 3.95 -15.40
N VAL A 31 -7.98 2.68 -15.30
CA VAL A 31 -7.06 1.58 -14.91
C VAL A 31 -6.83 0.62 -16.06
N THR A 32 -5.58 0.55 -16.54
CA THR A 32 -5.10 -0.50 -17.43
C THR A 32 -4.66 -1.70 -16.60
N VAL A 33 -5.31 -2.85 -16.81
CA VAL A 33 -5.00 -4.09 -16.07
C VAL A 33 -4.01 -4.97 -16.82
N GLY A 34 -3.12 -5.64 -16.09
CA GLY A 34 -2.13 -6.57 -16.64
C GLY A 34 -1.70 -7.63 -15.63
N SER A 35 -0.91 -8.62 -16.05
CA SER A 35 -0.21 -9.51 -15.12
C SER A 35 0.95 -8.76 -14.45
N SER A 36 1.23 -9.09 -13.19
CA SER A 36 2.27 -8.41 -12.39
C SER A 36 3.62 -8.33 -13.13
N GLU A 37 4.06 -9.44 -13.71
CA GLU A 37 5.32 -9.58 -14.45
C GLU A 37 5.43 -8.65 -15.67
N ASN A 38 4.30 -8.25 -16.25
CA ASN A 38 4.27 -7.44 -17.47
C ASN A 38 4.07 -5.95 -17.22
N LEU A 39 3.52 -5.55 -16.06
CA LEU A 39 3.09 -4.17 -15.83
C LEU A 39 4.22 -3.16 -15.98
N ILE A 40 5.41 -3.43 -15.47
CA ILE A 40 6.51 -2.47 -15.60
C ILE A 40 6.99 -2.30 -17.06
N ASN A 41 7.01 -3.39 -17.84
CA ASN A 41 7.32 -3.32 -19.26
C ASN A 41 6.19 -2.61 -20.05
N MET A 42 4.94 -2.70 -19.58
CA MET A 42 3.82 -1.95 -20.13
C MET A 42 3.94 -0.44 -19.83
N LEU A 43 4.43 -0.07 -18.65
CA LEU A 43 4.73 1.32 -18.28
C LEU A 43 5.79 1.90 -19.21
N GLU A 44 6.91 1.21 -19.43
CA GLU A 44 7.97 1.65 -20.36
C GLU A 44 7.44 1.84 -21.79
N LYS A 45 6.52 0.96 -22.21
CA LYS A 45 5.84 1.05 -23.51
C LYS A 45 4.68 2.05 -23.51
N LYS A 46 4.55 2.88 -22.47
CA LYS A 46 3.58 3.98 -22.36
C LYS A 46 2.13 3.52 -22.51
N ARG A 47 1.80 2.30 -22.07
CA ARG A 47 0.40 1.79 -22.08
C ARG A 47 -0.48 2.38 -20.98
N PHE A 48 0.13 3.04 -20.03
CA PHE A 48 -0.48 3.88 -19.01
C PHE A 48 0.59 4.87 -18.50
N ALA A 49 0.17 5.93 -17.82
CA ALA A 49 1.07 6.99 -17.39
C ALA A 49 1.73 6.72 -16.03
N LEU A 50 1.04 6.03 -15.12
CA LEU A 50 1.50 5.82 -13.75
C LEU A 50 1.37 4.37 -13.30
N PHE A 51 2.30 3.90 -12.47
CA PHE A 51 2.24 2.59 -11.84
C PHE A 51 2.28 2.73 -10.31
N PRO A 52 1.13 2.82 -9.63
CA PRO A 52 1.12 2.91 -8.17
C PRO A 52 1.67 1.63 -7.53
N ARG A 53 2.66 1.79 -6.65
CA ARG A 53 3.31 0.71 -5.91
C ARG A 53 3.24 0.95 -4.41
N ALA A 54 3.42 -0.11 -3.62
CA ALA A 54 3.65 0.04 -2.19
C ALA A 54 4.97 0.78 -1.97
N ILE A 55 5.02 1.57 -0.90
CA ILE A 55 6.08 2.58 -0.70
C ILE A 55 7.51 2.01 -0.77
N HIS A 56 7.72 0.73 -0.49
CA HIS A 56 9.04 0.07 -0.48
C HIS A 56 9.47 -0.58 -1.81
N GLU A 57 8.57 -0.73 -2.76
CA GLU A 57 8.81 -1.50 -3.99
C GLU A 57 9.58 -0.74 -5.10
N PRO A 58 9.27 0.53 -5.42
CA PRO A 58 9.53 1.06 -6.76
C PRO A 58 11.01 1.18 -7.13
N TRP A 59 11.91 1.41 -6.18
CA TRP A 59 13.35 1.57 -6.49
C TRP A 59 14.00 0.30 -7.02
N SER A 60 13.61 -0.86 -6.52
CA SER A 60 14.14 -2.13 -7.02
C SER A 60 13.64 -2.41 -8.45
N GLU A 61 12.43 -1.97 -8.76
CA GLU A 61 11.79 -2.22 -10.06
C GLU A 61 12.29 -1.30 -11.17
N VAL A 62 12.62 -0.04 -10.86
CA VAL A 62 13.21 0.90 -11.82
C VAL A 62 14.73 0.73 -11.96
N SER A 63 15.37 -0.06 -11.10
CA SER A 63 16.80 -0.32 -11.17
C SER A 63 17.18 -0.88 -12.54
N GLY A 64 18.13 -0.22 -13.23
CA GLY A 64 18.55 -0.58 -14.58
C GLY A 64 17.62 -0.12 -15.72
N ARG A 65 16.54 0.62 -15.43
CA ARG A 65 15.60 1.15 -16.42
C ARG A 65 15.79 2.67 -16.53
N THR A 66 16.19 3.17 -17.69
CA THR A 66 16.48 4.61 -17.89
C THR A 66 15.25 5.45 -18.21
N GLU A 67 14.18 4.83 -18.70
CA GLU A 67 12.94 5.50 -19.11
C GLU A 67 11.93 5.65 -17.98
N LEU A 68 12.21 5.05 -16.82
CA LEU A 68 11.33 5.06 -15.66
C LEU A 68 11.97 5.80 -14.50
N VAL A 69 11.14 6.48 -13.72
CA VAL A 69 11.52 7.26 -12.56
C VAL A 69 10.48 7.05 -11.47
N VAL A 70 10.93 6.98 -10.22
CA VAL A 70 10.04 7.05 -9.07
C VAL A 70 9.54 8.48 -8.97
N GLU A 71 8.23 8.68 -9.08
CA GLU A 71 7.64 10.02 -8.90
C GLU A 71 7.97 10.53 -7.47
N GLU A 72 8.35 11.79 -7.32
CA GLU A 72 8.87 12.36 -6.06
C GLU A 72 7.87 13.20 -5.24
N ASN A 73 6.77 13.68 -5.83
CA ASN A 73 5.88 14.69 -5.26
C ASN A 73 4.50 14.17 -4.87
N LEU A 74 4.07 13.02 -5.36
CA LEU A 74 2.72 12.50 -5.26
C LEU A 74 2.72 11.15 -4.55
N GLY A 75 1.64 10.87 -3.82
CA GLY A 75 1.41 9.58 -3.20
C GLY A 75 -0.07 9.25 -3.16
N LEU A 76 -0.40 7.96 -3.06
CA LEU A 76 -1.76 7.49 -2.79
C LEU A 76 -1.81 6.97 -1.36
N CYS A 77 -2.95 7.13 -0.70
CA CYS A 77 -3.12 6.69 0.68
C CYS A 77 -4.56 6.29 0.95
N TYR A 78 -4.71 5.07 1.48
CA TYR A 78 -5.99 4.45 1.76
C TYR A 78 -5.82 3.38 2.82
N PRO A 79 -6.89 3.09 3.59
CA PRO A 79 -6.85 2.04 4.60
C PRO A 79 -6.72 0.67 3.91
N VAL A 80 -5.71 -0.08 4.30
CA VAL A 80 -5.50 -1.48 3.92
C VAL A 80 -4.83 -2.21 5.07
N ALA A 81 -5.11 -3.50 5.22
CA ALA A 81 -4.49 -4.35 6.23
C ALA A 81 -3.85 -5.57 5.57
N MET A 82 -2.69 -5.98 6.08
CA MET A 82 -2.03 -7.21 5.67
C MET A 82 -2.46 -8.37 6.57
N TYR A 83 -2.75 -9.52 5.98
CA TYR A 83 -3.19 -10.72 6.69
C TYR A 83 -2.44 -11.96 6.22
N PHE A 84 -2.20 -12.87 7.14
CA PHE A 84 -1.88 -14.26 6.79
C PHE A 84 -3.17 -15.03 6.52
N PHE A 85 -3.25 -15.66 5.35
CA PHE A 85 -4.36 -16.54 5.00
C PHE A 85 -3.96 -18.00 5.20
N THR A 86 -4.85 -18.78 5.82
CA THR A 86 -4.68 -20.22 6.05
C THR A 86 -5.88 -20.98 5.49
N ASN A 87 -5.73 -22.28 5.29
CA ASN A 87 -6.88 -23.13 4.95
C ASN A 87 -7.92 -23.07 6.09
N GLN A 88 -9.20 -22.94 5.74
CA GLN A 88 -10.30 -22.79 6.70
C GLN A 88 -10.38 -23.94 7.73
N HIS A 89 -9.96 -25.15 7.35
CA HIS A 89 -9.97 -26.33 8.21
C HIS A 89 -8.69 -26.50 9.05
N ASN A 90 -7.66 -25.68 8.83
CA ASN A 90 -6.43 -25.73 9.61
C ASN A 90 -6.47 -24.75 10.78
N SER A 91 -7.37 -25.00 11.74
CA SER A 91 -7.53 -24.15 12.94
C SER A 91 -6.25 -24.05 13.75
N ARG A 92 -5.51 -25.15 13.88
CA ARG A 92 -4.24 -25.20 14.62
C ARG A 92 -3.23 -24.21 14.05
N LEU A 93 -3.02 -24.16 12.73
CA LEU A 93 -2.07 -23.22 12.13
C LEU A 93 -2.52 -21.76 12.35
N ARG A 94 -3.81 -21.48 12.15
CA ARG A 94 -4.39 -20.16 12.38
C ARG A 94 -4.13 -19.67 13.80
N GLU A 95 -4.43 -20.50 14.81
CA GLU A 95 -4.24 -20.17 16.23
C GLU A 95 -2.76 -19.98 16.57
N ARG A 96 -1.86 -20.81 16.01
CA ARG A 96 -0.42 -20.67 16.24
C ARG A 96 0.17 -19.41 15.62
N LEU A 97 -0.25 -19.04 14.40
CA LEU A 97 0.16 -17.79 13.76
C LEU A 97 -0.35 -16.59 14.54
N GLN A 98 -1.62 -16.59 14.92
CA GLN A 98 -2.21 -15.51 15.70
C GLN A 98 -1.49 -15.32 17.04
N TYR A 99 -1.32 -16.40 17.82
CA TYR A 99 -0.60 -16.36 19.10
C TYR A 99 0.83 -15.82 18.94
N GLY A 100 1.56 -16.29 17.93
CA GLY A 100 2.95 -15.88 17.70
C GLY A 100 3.07 -14.40 17.33
N LEU A 101 2.20 -13.91 16.44
CA LEU A 101 2.17 -12.50 16.03
C LEU A 101 1.76 -11.60 17.19
N GLU A 102 0.72 -11.97 17.94
CA GLU A 102 0.29 -11.24 19.15
C GLU A 102 1.44 -11.14 20.16
N LYS A 103 2.16 -12.23 20.41
CA LYS A 103 3.33 -12.21 21.30
C LYS A 103 4.44 -11.30 20.79
N ALA A 104 4.74 -11.37 19.49
CA ALA A 104 5.78 -10.53 18.89
C ALA A 104 5.44 -9.03 18.93
N ILE A 105 4.15 -8.69 18.85
CA ILE A 105 3.68 -7.32 19.00
C ILE A 105 3.73 -6.90 20.47
N GLU A 106 3.26 -7.75 21.39
CA GLU A 106 3.25 -7.49 22.84
C GLU A 106 4.66 -7.29 23.42
N ASP A 107 5.63 -8.08 22.95
CA ASP A 107 7.03 -8.01 23.44
C ASP A 107 7.93 -7.04 22.65
N GLY A 108 7.38 -6.39 21.61
CA GLY A 108 8.08 -5.40 20.78
C GLY A 108 9.08 -5.98 19.77
N SER A 109 9.20 -7.31 19.67
CA SER A 109 10.08 -7.95 18.68
C SER A 109 9.61 -7.74 17.24
N PHE A 110 8.29 -7.61 17.02
CA PHE A 110 7.74 -7.24 15.72
C PHE A 110 8.19 -5.84 15.30
N ASP A 111 8.04 -4.85 16.18
CA ASP A 111 8.43 -3.46 15.90
C ASP A 111 9.93 -3.35 15.68
N THR A 112 10.72 -4.08 16.46
CA THR A 112 12.18 -4.15 16.28
C THR A 112 12.53 -4.71 14.91
N LEU A 113 11.92 -5.83 14.51
CA LEU A 113 12.13 -6.40 13.17
C LEU A 113 11.70 -5.41 12.09
N PHE A 114 10.51 -4.83 12.21
CA PHE A 114 9.97 -3.91 11.22
C PHE A 114 10.81 -2.63 11.08
N ALA A 115 11.35 -2.09 12.18
CA ALA A 115 12.19 -0.90 12.14
C ALA A 115 13.62 -1.16 11.63
N THR A 116 14.10 -2.41 11.71
CA THR A 116 15.49 -2.76 11.34
C THR A 116 15.60 -3.57 10.05
N HIS A 117 14.49 -4.10 9.53
CA HIS A 117 14.51 -4.92 8.34
C HIS A 117 14.91 -4.08 7.10
N PRO A 118 15.80 -4.59 6.21
CA PRO A 118 16.32 -3.80 5.09
C PRO A 118 15.28 -3.21 4.13
N ILE A 119 14.09 -3.81 4.05
CA ILE A 119 12.99 -3.33 3.21
C ILE A 119 12.27 -2.11 3.81
N THR A 120 12.25 -1.98 5.14
CA THR A 120 11.36 -1.05 5.85
C THR A 120 12.11 0.02 6.65
N ALA A 121 13.34 -0.23 7.10
CA ALA A 121 14.09 0.65 7.99
C ALA A 121 14.18 2.10 7.48
N ASP A 122 14.53 2.28 6.20
CA ASP A 122 14.78 3.61 5.62
C ASP A 122 13.70 4.06 4.62
N VAL A 123 12.61 3.30 4.47
CA VAL A 123 11.70 3.49 3.33
C VAL A 123 11.01 4.86 3.33
N LEU A 124 10.67 5.41 4.49
CA LEU A 124 10.02 6.74 4.57
C LEU A 124 10.97 7.87 4.18
N SER A 125 12.24 7.73 4.58
CA SER A 125 13.31 8.66 4.21
C SER A 125 13.59 8.57 2.71
N LEU A 126 13.79 7.35 2.19
CA LEU A 126 14.00 7.09 0.77
C LEU A 126 12.84 7.60 -0.10
N ALA A 127 11.61 7.48 0.41
CA ALA A 127 10.41 7.98 -0.26
C ALA A 127 10.26 9.51 -0.21
N HIS A 128 10.99 10.23 0.64
CA HIS A 128 10.66 11.60 1.03
C HIS A 128 9.16 11.72 1.39
N PHE A 129 8.66 10.80 2.22
CA PHE A 129 7.22 10.61 2.41
C PHE A 129 6.50 11.86 2.93
N GLU A 130 7.11 12.58 3.87
CA GLU A 130 6.52 13.79 4.47
C GLU A 130 6.39 14.95 3.47
N GLN A 131 7.24 14.97 2.43
CA GLN A 131 7.25 15.99 1.38
C GLN A 131 6.21 15.70 0.29
N ARG A 132 5.72 14.45 0.19
CA ARG A 132 4.75 14.07 -0.82
C ARG A 132 3.38 14.68 -0.56
N LYS A 133 2.77 15.18 -1.62
CA LYS A 133 1.35 15.52 -1.67
C LYS A 133 0.53 14.26 -1.88
N VAL A 134 -0.05 13.79 -0.79
CA VAL A 134 -0.83 12.56 -0.80
C VAL A 134 -2.28 12.80 -1.25
N LEU A 135 -2.75 11.98 -2.19
CA LEU A 135 -4.15 11.88 -2.60
C LEU A 135 -4.82 10.75 -1.81
N PRO A 136 -5.83 11.06 -0.97
CA PRO A 136 -6.59 10.02 -0.29
C PRO A 136 -7.48 9.27 -1.27
N LEU A 137 -7.54 7.96 -1.11
CA LEU A 137 -8.51 7.09 -1.77
C LEU A 137 -9.45 6.46 -0.73
N GLN A 138 -10.71 6.30 -1.11
CA GLN A 138 -11.68 5.54 -0.34
C GLN A 138 -11.52 4.04 -0.61
N ASN A 139 -11.59 3.22 0.42
CA ASN A 139 -11.60 1.77 0.29
C ASN A 139 -12.85 1.19 0.95
N GLU A 140 -13.97 1.20 0.23
CA GLU A 140 -15.26 0.69 0.70
C GLU A 140 -15.27 -0.84 0.89
N GLY A 141 -14.30 -1.55 0.30
CA GLY A 141 -14.17 -3.00 0.38
C GLY A 141 -13.68 -3.51 1.74
N ILE A 142 -13.28 -2.63 2.66
CA ILE A 142 -12.83 -3.04 3.99
C ILE A 142 -14.00 -3.55 4.85
N THR A 143 -13.83 -4.76 5.37
CA THR A 143 -14.81 -5.38 6.28
C THR A 143 -14.89 -4.63 7.60
N ALA A 144 -16.01 -4.74 8.32
CA ALA A 144 -16.15 -4.19 9.67
C ALA A 144 -15.04 -4.68 10.62
N ARG A 145 -14.64 -5.95 10.49
CA ARG A 145 -13.51 -6.53 11.25
C ARG A 145 -12.19 -5.83 10.94
N THR A 146 -11.91 -5.57 9.66
CA THR A 146 -10.70 -4.83 9.26
C THR A 146 -10.73 -3.39 9.76
N ARG A 147 -11.88 -2.72 9.72
CA ARG A 147 -12.01 -1.35 10.28
C ARG A 147 -11.64 -1.29 11.76
N GLN A 148 -12.01 -2.31 12.55
CA GLN A 148 -11.66 -2.38 13.97
C GLN A 148 -10.14 -2.51 14.21
N VAL A 149 -9.39 -3.13 13.30
CA VAL A 149 -7.92 -3.24 13.42
C VAL A 149 -7.28 -1.86 13.47
N PHE A 150 -7.78 -0.91 12.69
CA PHE A 150 -7.27 0.45 12.63
C PHE A 150 -7.45 1.26 13.93
N ASN A 151 -8.37 0.81 14.80
CA ASN A 151 -8.58 1.39 16.13
C ASN A 151 -7.59 0.84 17.18
N THR A 152 -6.71 -0.08 16.81
CA THR A 152 -5.73 -0.71 17.72
C THR A 152 -4.34 -0.15 17.42
N PRO A 153 -3.77 0.75 18.24
CA PRO A 153 -2.50 1.43 17.95
C PRO A 153 -1.32 0.50 17.69
N SER A 154 -1.27 -0.66 18.36
CA SER A 154 -0.20 -1.65 18.17
C SER A 154 -0.29 -2.43 16.85
N LEU A 155 -1.36 -2.25 16.08
CA LEU A 155 -1.58 -2.91 14.78
C LEU A 155 -1.46 -1.95 13.59
N VAL A 156 -1.07 -0.69 13.85
CA VAL A 156 -0.94 0.34 12.81
C VAL A 156 0.47 0.93 12.81
N TRP A 157 0.99 1.19 11.62
CA TRP A 157 2.26 1.88 11.49
C TRP A 157 2.03 3.40 11.50
N GLN A 158 2.19 4.01 12.67
CA GLN A 158 1.75 5.38 12.94
C GLN A 158 2.22 6.45 11.93
N PRO A 159 3.50 6.49 11.50
CA PRO A 159 3.96 7.51 10.54
C PRO A 159 3.18 7.51 9.23
N VAL A 160 2.74 6.34 8.76
CA VAL A 160 1.94 6.20 7.53
C VAL A 160 0.45 6.30 7.83
N PHE A 161 0.01 5.83 9.00
CA PHE A 161 -1.41 5.80 9.35
C PHE A 161 -2.02 7.19 9.60
N ASP A 162 -1.21 8.18 9.98
CA ASP A 162 -1.65 9.58 10.09
C ASP A 162 -2.25 10.12 8.79
N CYS A 163 -1.71 9.67 7.65
CA CYS A 163 -2.29 10.00 6.36
C CYS A 163 -3.71 9.43 6.22
N VAL A 164 -3.94 8.18 6.65
CA VAL A 164 -5.26 7.53 6.55
C VAL A 164 -6.27 8.23 7.47
N LYS A 165 -5.89 8.49 8.73
CA LYS A 165 -6.76 9.17 9.70
C LYS A 165 -7.17 10.57 9.26
N ARG A 166 -6.24 11.33 8.65
CA ARG A 166 -6.51 12.69 8.16
C ARG A 166 -7.72 12.76 7.22
N PHE A 167 -7.94 11.72 6.43
CA PHE A 167 -8.99 11.70 5.40
C PHE A 167 -10.14 10.72 5.69
N ASN A 168 -10.02 9.91 6.75
CA ASN A 168 -11.06 9.01 7.24
C ASN A 168 -11.16 9.13 8.76
N PRO A 169 -11.71 10.21 9.31
CA PRO A 169 -11.71 10.48 10.76
C PRO A 169 -12.55 9.50 11.59
N GLN A 170 -13.28 8.59 10.92
CA GLN A 170 -14.04 7.50 11.55
C GLN A 170 -13.20 6.23 11.72
N LEU A 171 -11.93 6.24 11.28
CA LEU A 171 -10.89 5.23 11.47
C LEU A 171 -9.75 5.81 12.33
#